data_AF-A0A7X9D7C7-F1
#
_entry.id   AF-A0A7X9D7C7-F1
#
_cell.length_a   1.000
_cell.length_b   1.000
_cell.length_c   1.000
_cell.angle_alpha   90.00
_cell.angle_beta   90.00
_cell.angle_gamma   90.00
#
_symmetry.space_group_name_H-M   'P 1'
#
loop_
_entity.id
_entity.type
_entity.pdbx_description
1 polymer ?
#
loop_
_entity_poly.entity_id
_entity_poly.type
_entity_poly.pdbx_seq_one_letter_code
_entity_poly.pdbx_strand_id
1 'polypeptide(L)'
;MFNRIEQIYILFFLAIISLLLVEFFPLPFLYGLTLILFLCFSLLTVYSTMEYIISKEPDDLWKIGFLGLFGLIGLIPFFSIEFFAFFGFFAYFGIKN
;
A
#
# COMPACT_ATOMS: atom_id res chain seq x y z
N MET A 1 -14.60 15.37 -0.35
CA MET A 1 -14.35 14.20 -1.21
C MET A 1 -12.90 13.82 -0.97
N PHE A 2 -12.61 12.65 -0.37
CA PHE A 2 -11.22 12.29 -0.04
C PHE A 2 -10.41 12.16 -1.32
N ASN A 3 -9.19 12.70 -1.31
CA ASN A 3 -8.25 12.50 -2.41
C ASN A 3 -7.88 11.01 -2.47
N ARG A 4 -7.70 10.46 -3.68
CA ARG A 4 -7.40 9.05 -3.93
C ARG A 4 -6.17 8.57 -3.13
N ILE A 5 -5.19 9.44 -2.99
CA ILE A 5 -3.98 9.17 -2.21
C ILE A 5 -4.30 9.05 -0.73
N GLU A 6 -5.14 9.93 -0.17
CA GLU A 6 -5.60 9.83 1.22
C GLU A 6 -6.30 8.50 1.47
N GLN A 7 -7.09 8.00 0.50
CA GLN A 7 -7.72 6.68 0.60
C GLN A 7 -6.69 5.55 0.67
N ILE A 8 -5.61 5.60 -0.13
CA ILE A 8 -4.52 4.63 -0.08
C ILE A 8 -3.83 4.66 1.30
N TYR A 9 -3.53 5.84 1.83
CA TYR A 9 -2.96 5.97 3.17
C TYR A 9 -3.89 5.45 4.26
N ILE A 10 -5.18 5.79 4.21
CA ILE A 10 -6.18 5.32 5.18
C ILE A 10 -6.27 3.80 5.16
N LEU A 11 -6.36 3.18 3.98
CA LEU A 11 -6.40 1.73 3.83
C LEU A 11 -5.12 1.07 4.36
N PHE A 12 -3.96 1.65 4.09
CA PHE A 12 -2.69 1.15 4.59
C PHE A 12 -2.62 1.18 6.11
N PHE A 13 -2.95 2.30 6.75
CA PHE A 13 -2.96 2.41 8.21
C PHE A 13 -4.01 1.50 8.85
N LEU A 14 -5.20 1.38 8.27
CA LEU A 14 -6.22 0.42 8.71
C LEU A 14 -5.71 -1.03 8.64
N ALA A 15 -5.02 -1.39 7.55
CA ALA A 15 -4.46 -2.72 7.39
C ALA A 15 -3.38 -3.01 8.45
N ILE A 16 -2.52 -2.04 8.77
CA ILE A 16 -1.51 -2.15 9.84
C ILE A 16 -2.17 -2.29 11.22
N ILE A 17 -3.15 -1.42 11.53
CA ILE A 17 -3.86 -1.48 12.81
C ILE A 17 -4.56 -2.84 12.96
N SER A 18 -5.19 -3.33 11.89
CA SER A 18 -5.83 -4.65 11.87
C SER A 18 -4.81 -5.77 12.07
N LEU A 19 -3.64 -5.70 11.45
CA LEU A 19 -2.55 -6.67 11.64
C LEU A 19 -2.06 -6.70 13.09
N LEU A 20 -1.85 -5.54 13.70
CA LEU A 20 -1.47 -5.44 15.11
C LEU A 20 -2.57 -6.02 16.01
N LEU A 21 -3.85 -5.72 15.73
CA LEU A 21 -4.99 -6.30 16.45
C LEU A 21 -5.02 -7.82 16.37
N VAL A 22 -4.71 -8.41 15.21
CA VAL A 22 -4.60 -9.87 15.04
C VAL A 22 -3.52 -10.47 15.94
N GLU A 23 -2.39 -9.78 16.11
CA GLU A 23 -1.28 -10.25 16.95
C GLU A 23 -1.67 -10.31 18.44
N PHE A 24 -2.40 -9.30 18.93
CA PHE A 24 -2.89 -9.28 20.31
C PHE A 24 -4.15 -10.13 20.52
N PHE A 25 -4.99 -10.27 19.49
CA PHE A 25 -6.27 -10.98 19.53
C PHE A 25 -6.42 -11.85 18.28
N PRO A 26 -5.95 -13.11 18.29
CA PRO A 26 -5.93 -13.98 17.11
C PRO A 26 -7.32 -14.55 16.81
N LEU A 27 -8.28 -13.67 16.52
CA LEU A 27 -9.66 -14.03 16.17
C LEU A 27 -9.75 -14.28 14.66
N PRO A 28 -10.38 -15.38 14.20
CA PRO A 28 -10.44 -15.76 12.78
C PRO A 28 -10.96 -14.65 11.85
N PHE A 29 -11.94 -13.87 12.32
CA PHE A 29 -12.52 -12.79 11.51
C PHE A 29 -11.54 -11.62 11.29
N LEU A 30 -10.61 -11.37 12.23
CA LEU A 30 -9.61 -10.30 12.10
C LEU A 30 -8.57 -10.64 11.04
N TYR A 31 -8.21 -11.91 10.87
CA TYR A 31 -7.36 -12.35 9.75
C TYR A 31 -8.03 -12.07 8.40
N GLY A 32 -9.32 -12.41 8.27
CA GLY A 32 -10.10 -12.12 7.06
C GLY A 32 -10.21 -10.63 6.77
N LEU A 33 -10.47 -9.81 7.80
CA LEU A 33 -10.51 -8.36 7.69
C LEU A 33 -9.16 -7.78 7.24
N THR A 34 -8.07 -8.22 7.86
CA THR A 34 -6.71 -7.79 7.51
C THR A 34 -6.40 -8.09 6.04
N LEU A 35 -6.76 -9.28 5.57
CA LEU A 35 -6.57 -9.70 4.18
C LEU A 35 -7.37 -8.82 3.21
N ILE A 36 -8.64 -8.55 3.51
CA ILE A 36 -9.51 -7.69 2.69
C ILE A 36 -8.94 -6.27 2.59
N LEU A 37 -8.47 -5.71 3.72
CA LEU A 37 -7.88 -4.36 3.75
C LEU A 37 -6.60 -4.29 2.90
N PHE A 38 -5.72 -5.28 2.99
CA PHE A 38 -4.52 -5.36 2.14
C PHE A 38 -4.86 -5.53 0.65
N LEU A 39 -5.88 -6.32 0.31
CA LEU A 39 -6.36 -6.46 -1.07
C LEU A 39 -6.89 -5.13 -1.61
N CYS A 40 -7.75 -4.43 -0.85
CA CYS A 40 -8.27 -3.12 -1.25
C CYS A 40 -7.15 -2.10 -1.44
N PHE A 41 -6.20 -2.04 -0.50
CA PHE A 41 -5.01 -1.20 -0.61
C PHE A 41 -4.22 -1.50 -1.89
N SER A 42 -3.96 -2.78 -2.15
CA SER A 42 -3.16 -3.22 -3.31
C SER A 42 -3.85 -2.90 -4.63
N LEU A 43 -5.15 -3.19 -4.75
CA LEU A 43 -5.94 -2.89 -5.94
C LEU A 43 -6.01 -1.38 -6.22
N LEU A 44 -6.23 -0.57 -5.19
CA LEU A 44 -6.29 0.89 -5.34
C LEU A 44 -4.94 1.47 -5.75
N THR A 45 -3.85 0.93 -5.19
CA THR A 45 -2.48 1.28 -5.54
C THR A 45 -2.16 0.95 -7.00
N VAL A 46 -2.47 -0.28 -7.45
CA VAL A 46 -2.28 -0.72 -8.84
C VAL A 46 -3.12 0.12 -9.79
N TYR A 47 -4.39 0.37 -9.46
CA TYR A 47 -5.26 1.20 -10.29
C TYR A 47 -4.71 2.61 -10.47
N SER A 48 -4.35 3.28 -9.37
CA SER A 48 -3.79 4.64 -9.40
C SER A 48 -2.47 4.70 -10.19
N THR A 49 -1.68 3.64 -10.09
CA THR A 49 -0.44 3.49 -10.84
C THR A 49 -0.68 3.34 -12.34
N MET A 50 -1.60 2.45 -12.74
CA MET A 50 -1.91 2.19 -14.14
C MET A 50 -2.51 3.44 -14.81
N GLU A 51 -3.37 4.15 -14.08
CA GLU A 51 -3.95 5.41 -14.53
C GLU A 51 -2.88 6.45 -14.82
N TYR A 52 -1.89 6.63 -13.94
CA TYR A 52 -0.76 7.51 -14.21
C TYR A 52 0.07 7.10 -15.42
N ILE A 53 0.35 5.81 -15.59
CA ILE A 53 1.11 5.31 -16.75
C ILE A 53 0.37 5.68 -18.05
N ILE A 54 -0.96 5.64 -18.04
CA ILE A 54 -1.81 5.95 -19.19
C ILE A 54 -1.97 7.47 -19.39
N SER A 55 -2.26 8.23 -18.34
CA SER A 55 -2.56 9.66 -18.43
C SER A 55 -1.30 10.53 -18.51
N LYS A 56 -0.14 10.03 -18.05
CA LYS A 56 1.11 10.79 -17.86
C LYS A 56 0.95 12.08 -17.06
N GLU A 57 -0.17 12.25 -16.36
CA GLU A 57 -0.36 13.39 -15.48
C GLU A 57 0.54 13.20 -14.25
N PRO A 58 1.30 14.22 -13.83
CA PRO A 58 2.23 14.13 -12.71
C PRO A 58 1.46 14.13 -11.38
N ASP A 59 0.63 13.13 -11.14
CA ASP A 59 -0.03 12.96 -9.87
C ASP A 59 0.87 12.11 -8.98
N ASP A 60 1.47 12.75 -7.97
CA ASP A 60 1.85 12.28 -6.62
C ASP A 60 2.24 10.79 -6.44
N LEU A 61 2.78 10.14 -7.47
CA LEU A 61 3.04 8.70 -7.49
C LEU A 61 4.19 8.33 -6.58
N TRP A 62 5.07 9.29 -6.34
CA TRP A 62 6.10 9.21 -5.32
C TRP A 62 5.50 8.98 -3.92
N LYS A 63 4.31 9.53 -3.60
CA LYS A 63 3.62 9.31 -2.31
C LYS A 63 3.18 7.85 -2.17
N ILE A 64 2.68 7.27 -3.27
CA ILE A 64 2.31 5.86 -3.36
C ILE A 64 3.56 4.97 -3.23
N GLY A 65 4.65 5.32 -3.92
CA GLY A 65 5.94 4.64 -3.78
C GLY A 65 6.54 4.72 -2.37
N PHE A 66 6.35 5.84 -1.67
CA PHE A 66 6.86 6.03 -0.30
C PHE A 66 6.17 5.13 0.73
N LEU A 67 4.88 4.87 0.57
CA LEU A 67 4.16 3.86 1.38
C LEU A 67 4.77 2.47 1.23
N GLY A 68 5.24 2.19 0.03
CA GLY A 68 6.02 1.04 -0.30
C GLY A 68 7.38 0.91 0.40
N LEU A 69 8.07 2.03 0.58
CA LEU A 69 9.30 2.10 1.39
C LEU A 69 9.01 1.95 2.89
N PHE A 70 7.84 2.37 3.38
CA PHE A 70 7.42 2.03 4.75
C PHE A 70 7.16 0.55 4.93
N GLY A 71 6.72 -0.14 3.88
CA GLY A 71 6.75 -1.60 3.83
C GLY A 71 8.15 -2.15 4.17
N LEU A 72 9.23 -1.60 3.62
CA LEU A 72 10.61 -2.07 3.87
C LEU A 72 11.03 -1.97 5.35
N ILE A 73 10.47 -1.01 6.09
CA ILE A 73 10.77 -0.82 7.52
C ILE A 73 10.02 -1.85 8.38
N GLY A 74 8.95 -2.45 7.86
CA GLY A 74 8.22 -3.56 8.46
C GLY A 74 8.59 -4.89 7.80
N LEU A 75 9.66 -5.52 8.27
CA LEU A 75 9.98 -6.94 8.08
C LEU A 75 8.85 -7.84 8.65
N ILE A 76 7.68 -7.83 8.00
CA ILE A 76 6.65 -8.83 8.16
C ILE A 76 7.19 -10.07 7.43
N PRO A 77 7.43 -11.20 8.12
CA PRO A 77 8.03 -12.41 7.52
C PRO A 77 7.25 -12.99 6.33
N PHE A 78 6.02 -12.50 6.09
CA PHE A 78 5.11 -12.93 5.03
C PHE A 78 5.13 -12.05 3.78
N PHE A 79 5.73 -10.86 3.80
CA PHE A 79 5.83 -10.00 2.60
C PHE A 79 7.17 -10.26 1.90
N SER A 80 7.10 -10.68 0.63
CA SER A 80 8.26 -11.05 -0.15
C SER A 80 9.07 -9.84 -0.62
N ILE A 81 10.35 -10.09 -0.95
CA ILE A 81 11.24 -9.13 -1.60
C ILE A 81 10.62 -8.49 -2.85
N GLU A 82 9.75 -9.20 -3.56
CA GLU A 82 9.06 -8.69 -4.74
C GLU A 82 8.09 -7.55 -4.42
N PHE A 83 7.41 -7.62 -3.27
CA PHE A 83 6.51 -6.56 -2.81
C PHE A 83 7.30 -5.26 -2.60
N PHE A 84 8.47 -5.35 -1.95
CA PHE A 84 9.33 -4.19 -1.73
C PHE A 84 9.93 -3.63 -3.02
N ALA A 85 10.32 -4.48 -3.96
CA ALA A 85 10.85 -4.06 -5.26
C ALA A 85 9.78 -3.36 -6.11
N PHE A 86 8.54 -3.86 -6.10
CA PHE A 86 7.39 -3.25 -6.78
C PHE A 86 7.19 -1.81 -6.31
N PHE A 87 7.22 -1.61 -5.00
CA PHE A 87 6.98 -0.33 -4.37
C PHE A 87 8.16 0.66 -4.48
N GLY A 88 9.40 0.18 -4.35
CA GLY A 88 10.61 0.97 -4.59
C GLY A 88 10.73 1.44 -6.04
N PHE A 89 10.24 0.64 -7.01
CA PHE A 89 10.14 1.05 -8.41
C PHE A 89 9.24 2.28 -8.56
N PHE A 90 8.06 2.31 -7.94
CA PHE A 90 7.17 3.48 -7.99
C PHE A 90 7.76 4.73 -7.32
N ALA A 91 8.49 4.56 -6.23
CA ALA A 91 9.20 5.69 -5.60
C ALA A 91 10.26 6.29 -6.56
N TYR A 92 11.03 5.43 -7.23
CA TYR A 92 12.04 5.88 -8.19
C TYR A 92 11.46 6.63 -9.39
N PHE A 93 10.36 6.14 -9.97
CA PHE A 93 9.70 6.82 -11.09
C PHE A 93 8.97 8.10 -10.66
N GLY A 94 8.44 8.15 -9.45
CA GLY A 94 7.82 9.35 -8.90
C GLY A 94 8.81 10.47 -8.55
N ILE A 95 10.07 10.16 -8.21
CA ILE A 95 11.12 11.17 -7.92
C ILE A 95 11.75 11.73 -9.20
N LYS A 96 11.69 10.98 -10.31
CA LYS A 96 12.36 11.34 -11.57
C LYS A 96 11.54 12.30 -12.46
N ASN A 97 10.24 12.46 -12.17
CA ASN A 97 9.36 13.45 -12.78
C ASN A 97 9.23 14.69 -11.89
#